data_AF-A0A8J3CIG0-F1
#
_entry.id   AF-A0A8J3CIG0-F1
#
_cell.length_a   1.000
_cell.length_b   1.000
_cell.length_c   1.000
_cell.angle_alpha   90.00
_cell.angle_beta   90.00
_cell.angle_gamma   90.00
#
_symmetry.space_group_name_H-M   'P 1'
#
loop_
_entity.id
_entity.type
_entity.pdbx_description
1 polymer ?
#
loop_
_entity_poly.entity_id
_entity_poly.type
_entity_poly.pdbx_seq_one_letter_code
_entity_poly.pdbx_strand_id
1 'polypeptide(L)'
;MSLLTAPDTWPFATALVLMILLAVVEVVGMLLAASPSSLLDSLIPDVDGLGWLHVGRVPILVVVILWLTGFSLSGFAIQSVAQSVTGAALPIWLASIHAVFLGLVNASLFGGVLARLVPADETRAVSEQSLVGQRGVLSEGTAGA
;
A
#
# COMPACT_ATOMS: atom_id res chain seq x y z
N MET A 1 19.92 -9.58 25.44
CA MET A 1 18.45 -9.36 25.36
C MET A 1 18.09 -9.20 23.90
N SER A 2 17.03 -9.84 23.41
CA SER A 2 16.65 -9.76 21.99
C SER A 2 16.16 -8.36 21.65
N LEU A 3 16.63 -7.77 20.54
CA LEU A 3 16.19 -6.46 20.07
C LEU A 3 14.68 -6.41 19.80
N LEU A 4 14.05 -7.55 19.51
CA LEU A 4 12.62 -7.62 19.20
C LEU A 4 11.71 -7.44 20.43
N THR A 5 12.22 -7.72 21.63
CA THR A 5 11.44 -7.67 22.87
C THR A 5 12.00 -6.66 23.87
N ALA A 6 12.89 -5.77 23.41
CA ALA A 6 13.47 -4.73 24.24
C ALA A 6 12.43 -3.63 24.54
N PRO A 7 12.36 -3.14 25.80
CA PRO A 7 11.43 -2.06 26.17
C PRO A 7 11.54 -0.82 25.28
N ASP A 8 12.73 -0.51 24.75
CA ASP A 8 12.96 0.71 23.95
C ASP A 8 12.54 0.56 22.48
N THR A 9 12.07 -0.61 22.07
CA THR A 9 11.75 -0.94 20.66
C THR A 9 10.32 -1.43 20.45
N TRP A 10 9.51 -1.42 21.52
CA TRP A 10 8.16 -1.97 21.48
C TRP A 10 7.27 -1.42 20.34
N PRO A 11 7.27 -0.11 19.95
CA PRO A 11 6.38 0.33 18.89
C PRO A 11 6.81 -0.19 17.51
N PHE A 12 8.11 -0.39 17.29
CA PHE A 12 8.65 -0.94 16.05
C PHE A 12 8.36 -2.44 15.93
N ALA A 13 8.41 -3.16 17.06
CA ALA A 13 8.03 -4.56 17.13
C ALA A 13 6.52 -4.75 16.93
N THR A 14 5.69 -3.91 17.56
CA THR A 14 4.23 -3.92 17.36
C THR A 14 3.88 -3.62 15.90
N ALA A 15 4.54 -2.63 15.28
CA ALA A 15 4.36 -2.34 13.86
C ALA A 15 4.76 -3.51 12.96
N LEU A 16 5.84 -4.23 13.29
CA LEU A 16 6.27 -5.42 12.55
C LEU A 16 5.19 -6.51 12.58
N VAL A 17 4.66 -6.82 13.76
CA VAL A 17 3.60 -7.83 13.93
C VAL A 17 2.34 -7.39 13.19
N LEU A 18 1.92 -6.14 13.35
CA LEU A 18 0.74 -5.60 12.67
C LEU A 18 0.91 -5.66 11.14
N MET A 19 2.08 -5.29 10.63
CA MET A 19 2.39 -5.37 9.20
C MET A 19 2.27 -6.79 8.68
N ILE A 20 2.81 -7.79 9.39
CA ILE A 20 2.71 -9.20 9.00
C ILE A 20 1.24 -9.64 8.99
N LEU A 21 0.47 -9.31 10.02
CA LEU A 21 -0.96 -9.66 10.09
C LEU A 21 -1.74 -9.05 8.92
N LEU A 22 -1.52 -7.78 8.63
CA LEU A 22 -2.15 -7.08 7.50
C LEU A 22 -1.73 -7.67 6.15
N ALA A 23 -0.44 -7.98 5.98
CA ALA A 23 0.06 -8.62 4.76
C ALA A 23 -0.57 -10.00 4.54
N VAL A 24 -0.72 -10.80 5.59
CA VAL A 24 -1.42 -12.08 5.51
C VAL A 24 -2.88 -11.87 5.13
N VAL A 25 -3.58 -10.92 5.76
CA VAL A 25 -4.98 -10.61 5.43
C VAL A 25 -5.14 -10.20 3.96
N GLU A 26 -4.28 -9.32 3.46
CA GLU A 26 -4.34 -8.86 2.07
C GLU A 26 -4.04 -10.00 1.08
N VAL A 27 -2.99 -10.77 1.32
CA VAL A 27 -2.60 -11.89 0.45
C VAL A 27 -3.71 -12.97 0.43
N VAL A 28 -4.24 -13.34 1.59
CA VAL A 28 -5.34 -14.32 1.67
C VAL A 28 -6.59 -13.78 0.98
N GLY A 29 -6.92 -12.51 1.17
CA GLY A 29 -8.05 -11.89 0.50
C GLY A 29 -7.91 -11.91 -1.02
N MET A 30 -6.75 -11.54 -1.54
CA MET A 30 -6.45 -11.62 -2.98
C MET A 30 -6.58 -13.05 -3.53
N LEU A 31 -6.12 -14.06 -2.79
CA LEU A 31 -6.26 -15.48 -3.17
C LEU A 31 -7.72 -15.95 -3.20
N LEU A 32 -8.58 -15.37 -2.35
CA LEU A 32 -10.01 -15.68 -2.27
C LEU A 32 -10.86 -14.80 -3.19
N ALA A 33 -10.24 -13.98 -4.07
CA ALA A 33 -10.90 -12.95 -4.87
C ALA A 33 -11.73 -11.95 -4.03
N ALA A 34 -11.41 -11.82 -2.75
CA ALA A 34 -12.05 -10.90 -1.81
C ALA A 34 -10.98 -9.91 -1.32
N SER A 35 -10.87 -8.74 -1.94
CA SER A 35 -9.84 -7.74 -1.59
C SER A 35 -10.26 -6.92 -0.36
N PRO A 36 -9.68 -7.10 0.84
CA PRO A 36 -10.06 -6.32 2.02
C PRO A 36 -9.73 -4.83 1.83
N SER A 37 -8.68 -4.56 1.06
CA SER A 37 -8.31 -3.24 0.59
C SER A 37 -9.42 -2.51 -0.17
N SER A 38 -10.27 -3.19 -0.95
CA SER A 38 -11.33 -2.50 -1.70
C SER A 38 -12.41 -1.93 -0.79
N LEU A 39 -12.70 -2.59 0.34
CA LEU A 39 -13.59 -2.05 1.37
C LEU A 39 -13.00 -0.77 1.96
N LEU A 40 -11.69 -0.76 2.20
CA LEU A 40 -11.02 0.40 2.77
C LEU A 40 -10.90 1.55 1.77
N ASP A 41 -10.58 1.25 0.50
CA ASP A 41 -10.55 2.22 -0.60
C ASP A 41 -11.91 2.91 -0.77
N SER A 42 -13.03 2.18 -0.59
CA SER A 42 -14.38 2.76 -0.69
C SER A 42 -14.74 3.76 0.43
N LEU A 43 -14.04 3.69 1.57
CA LEU A 43 -14.26 4.58 2.72
C LEU A 43 -13.36 5.82 2.68
N ILE A 44 -12.32 5.80 1.85
CA ILE A 44 -11.36 6.90 1.76
C ILE A 44 -11.85 7.88 0.70
N PRO A 45 -12.09 9.15 1.05
CA PRO A 45 -12.43 10.17 0.07
C PRO A 45 -11.24 10.41 -0.87
N ASP A 46 -11.52 10.67 -2.15
CA ASP A 46 -10.52 11.07 -3.14
C ASP A 46 -9.91 12.42 -2.74
N VAL A 47 -8.82 12.36 -1.98
CA VAL A 47 -8.03 13.51 -1.57
C VAL A 47 -6.86 13.69 -2.54
N ASP A 48 -6.88 14.81 -3.27
CA ASP A 48 -5.86 15.16 -4.28
C ASP A 48 -4.42 15.21 -3.72
N GLY A 49 -4.24 15.17 -2.40
CA GLY A 49 -2.96 15.21 -1.70
C GLY A 49 -2.30 13.86 -1.38
N LEU A 50 -2.93 12.71 -1.66
CA LEU A 50 -2.33 11.39 -1.36
C LEU A 50 -1.72 10.70 -2.59
N GLY A 51 -1.76 11.35 -3.76
CA GLY A 51 -1.19 10.80 -5.01
C GLY A 51 0.31 10.49 -4.92
N TRP A 52 1.07 11.19 -4.06
CA TRP A 52 2.49 10.90 -3.81
C TRP A 52 2.73 9.58 -3.08
N LEU A 53 1.74 9.12 -2.31
CA LEU A 53 1.74 7.83 -1.63
C LEU A 53 1.16 6.70 -2.51
N HIS A 54 0.86 7.01 -3.78
CA HIS A 54 0.29 6.10 -4.79
C HIS A 54 -1.09 5.52 -4.41
N VAL A 55 -1.85 6.22 -3.55
CA VAL A 55 -3.24 5.90 -3.25
C VAL A 55 -4.07 5.99 -4.53
N GLY A 56 -4.92 4.99 -4.78
CA GLY A 56 -5.71 4.85 -6.00
C GLY A 56 -4.97 4.20 -7.19
N ARG A 57 -3.64 4.02 -7.12
CA ARG A 57 -2.87 3.21 -8.08
C ARG A 57 -2.54 1.81 -7.58
N VAL A 58 -2.45 1.66 -6.27
CA VAL A 58 -2.14 0.41 -5.56
C VAL A 58 -3.15 0.29 -4.41
N PRO A 59 -3.63 -0.91 -4.06
CA PRO A 59 -4.60 -1.06 -2.97
C PRO A 59 -4.07 -0.42 -1.68
N ILE A 60 -4.90 0.35 -0.96
CA ILE A 60 -4.42 1.14 0.19
C ILE A 60 -3.71 0.30 1.26
N LEU A 61 -4.14 -0.95 1.43
CA LEU A 61 -3.59 -1.85 2.44
C LEU A 61 -2.11 -2.18 2.12
N VAL A 62 -1.75 -2.29 0.84
CA VAL A 62 -0.35 -2.41 0.40
C VAL A 62 0.46 -1.18 0.78
N VAL A 63 -0.10 0.02 0.60
CA VAL A 63 0.57 1.27 0.99
C VAL A 63 0.79 1.35 2.50
N VAL A 64 -0.20 0.94 3.29
CA VAL A 64 -0.09 0.84 4.76
C VAL A 64 0.98 -0.19 5.16
N ILE A 65 1.01 -1.36 4.52
CA ILE A 65 2.04 -2.38 4.74
C ILE A 65 3.43 -1.80 4.47
N LEU A 66 3.65 -1.17 3.31
CA LEU A 66 4.94 -0.56 2.95
C LEU A 66 5.39 0.51 3.94
N TRP A 67 4.43 1.32 4.42
CA TRP A 67 4.70 2.32 5.44
C TRP A 67 5.10 1.68 6.78
N LEU A 68 4.34 0.69 7.26
CA LEU A 68 4.66 -0.04 8.49
C LEU A 68 6.00 -0.79 8.40
N THR A 69 6.32 -1.37 7.24
CA THR A 69 7.62 -2.00 6.97
C THR A 69 8.73 -0.98 7.11
N GLY A 70 8.60 0.18 6.46
CA GLY A 70 9.58 1.25 6.53
C GLY A 70 9.74 1.80 7.96
N PHE A 71 8.63 2.02 8.67
CA PHE A 71 8.62 2.47 10.06
C PHE A 71 9.32 1.47 10.99
N SER A 72 8.97 0.19 10.89
CA SER A 72 9.55 -0.86 11.74
C SER A 72 11.04 -1.01 11.47
N LEU A 73 11.44 -1.15 10.20
CA LEU A 73 12.84 -1.36 9.82
C LEU A 73 13.70 -0.14 10.17
N SER A 74 13.21 1.06 9.89
CA SER A 74 13.92 2.30 10.22
C SER A 74 14.03 2.48 11.74
N GLY A 75 12.98 2.18 12.51
CA GLY A 75 13.02 2.25 13.97
C GLY A 75 14.03 1.31 14.59
N PHE A 76 14.09 0.05 14.15
CA PHE A 76 15.12 -0.90 14.56
C PHE A 76 16.51 -0.44 14.13
N ALA A 77 16.68 0.07 12.91
CA ALA A 77 17.95 0.57 12.43
C ALA A 77 18.45 1.76 13.26
N ILE A 78 17.58 2.75 13.52
CA ILE A 78 17.88 3.92 14.35
C ILE A 78 18.28 3.50 15.76
N GLN A 79 17.52 2.61 16.39
CA GLN A 79 17.84 2.13 17.75
C GLN A 79 19.13 1.30 17.79
N SER A 80 19.41 0.52 16.76
CA SER A 80 20.65 -0.27 16.67
C SER A 80 21.88 0.63 16.48
N VAL A 81 21.77 1.66 15.65
CA VAL A 81 22.83 2.67 15.46
C VAL A 81 23.01 3.53 16.70
N ALA A 82 21.92 3.92 17.36
CA ALA A 82 21.96 4.64 18.63
C ALA A 82 22.77 3.87 19.67
N GLN A 83 22.41 2.60 19.91
CA GLN A 83 23.10 1.76 20.88
C GLN A 83 24.58 1.53 20.51
N SER A 84 24.91 1.40 19.23
CA SER A 84 26.31 1.17 18.82
C SER A 84 27.19 2.40 18.94
N VAL A 85 26.64 3.61 18.75
CA VAL A 85 27.40 4.87 18.79
C VAL A 85 27.44 5.48 20.18
N THR A 86 26.30 5.52 20.89
CA THR A 86 26.18 6.21 22.18
C THR A 86 26.20 5.27 23.38
N GLY A 87 26.09 3.95 23.15
CA GLY A 87 25.95 2.95 24.21
C GLY A 87 24.55 2.90 24.84
N ALA A 88 23.61 3.72 24.38
CA ALA A 88 22.25 3.80 24.91
C ALA A 88 21.21 3.87 23.79
N ALA A 89 20.00 3.38 24.06
CA ALA A 89 18.87 3.55 23.15
C ALA A 89 18.46 5.03 23.10
N LEU A 90 18.00 5.48 21.94
CA LEU A 90 17.37 6.79 21.81
C LEU A 90 16.01 6.78 22.53
N PRO A 91 15.58 7.92 23.08
CA PRO A 91 14.20 8.06 23.56
C PRO A 91 13.21 7.69 22.47
N ILE A 92 12.22 6.85 22.83
CA ILE A 92 11.28 6.23 21.88
C ILE A 92 10.59 7.27 20.98
N TRP A 93 10.20 8.41 21.54
CA TRP A 93 9.52 9.48 20.79
C TRP A 93 10.41 10.06 19.68
N LEU A 94 11.70 10.23 19.95
CA LEU A 94 12.65 10.79 19.00
C LEU A 94 12.96 9.79 17.89
N ALA A 95 13.17 8.51 18.25
CA ALA A 95 13.34 7.43 17.28
C ALA A 95 12.10 7.26 16.41
N SER A 96 10.90 7.35 17.00
CA SER A 96 9.62 7.21 16.29
C SER A 96 9.41 8.30 15.25
N ILE A 97 9.72 9.56 15.56
CA ILE A 97 9.57 10.67 14.59
C ILE A 97 10.43 10.42 13.34
N HIS A 98 11.70 10.05 13.52
CA HIS A 98 12.60 9.75 12.41
C HIS A 98 12.13 8.52 11.64
N ALA A 99 11.67 7.48 12.35
CA ALA A 99 11.15 6.27 11.74
C ALA A 99 9.87 6.53 10.93
N VAL A 100 8.96 7.41 11.38
CA VAL A 100 7.76 7.80 10.62
C VAL A 100 8.14 8.48 9.31
N PHE A 101 9.08 9.43 9.36
CA PHE A 101 9.53 10.14 8.17
C PHE A 101 10.17 9.19 7.15
N LEU A 102 11.10 8.33 7.60
CA LEU A 102 11.71 7.33 6.74
C LEU A 102 10.71 6.29 6.23
N GLY A 103 9.72 5.93 7.06
CA GLY A 103 8.62 5.05 6.66
C GLY A 103 7.75 5.63 5.55
N LEU A 104 7.45 6.93 5.58
CA LEU A 104 6.70 7.62 4.53
C LEU A 104 7.48 7.69 3.21
N VAL A 105 8.78 7.98 3.29
CA VAL A 105 9.66 7.96 2.11
C VAL A 105 9.72 6.55 1.51
N ASN A 106 9.83 5.52 2.36
CA ASN A 106 9.82 4.12 1.94
C ASN A 106 8.51 3.75 1.22
N ALA A 107 7.36 4.10 1.80
CA ALA A 107 6.06 3.85 1.21
C ALA A 107 5.90 4.51 -0.17
N SER A 108 6.40 5.75 -0.31
CA SER A 108 6.33 6.50 -1.57
C SER A 108 7.24 5.89 -2.65
N LEU A 109 8.47 5.51 -2.27
CA LEU A 109 9.44 4.93 -3.18
C LEU A 109 8.97 3.56 -3.71
N PHE A 110 8.66 2.63 -2.79
CA PHE A 110 8.25 1.28 -3.16
C PHE A 110 6.82 1.23 -3.71
N GLY A 111 5.93 2.12 -3.26
CA GLY A 111 4.58 2.26 -3.82
C GLY A 111 4.64 2.61 -5.30
N GLY A 112 5.57 3.47 -5.72
CA GLY A 112 5.76 3.80 -7.14
C GLY A 112 6.32 2.66 -7.98
N VAL A 113 7.14 1.78 -7.38
CA VAL A 113 7.61 0.57 -8.06
C VAL A 113 6.46 -0.42 -8.25
N LEU A 114 5.65 -0.65 -7.21
CA LEU A 114 4.49 -1.54 -7.30
C LEU A 114 3.41 -0.99 -8.24
N ALA A 115 3.18 0.33 -8.25
CA ALA A 115 2.24 0.99 -9.17
C ALA A 115 2.59 0.78 -10.64
N ARG A 116 3.84 0.47 -10.98
CA ARG A 116 4.26 0.11 -12.35
C ARG A 116 3.95 -1.34 -12.70
N LEU A 117 3.77 -2.20 -11.69
CA LEU A 117 3.43 -3.62 -11.88
C LEU A 117 1.92 -3.82 -12.00
N VAL A 118 1.12 -2.95 -11.38
CA VAL A 118 -0.35 -2.97 -11.50
C VAL A 118 -0.74 -2.39 -12.87
N PRO A 119 -1.36 -3.17 -13.77
CA PRO A 119 -1.87 -2.64 -15.03
C PRO A 119 -2.93 -1.59 -14.73
N ALA A 120 -2.81 -0.39 -15.30
CA ALA A 120 -3.89 0.58 -15.25
C ALA A 120 -5.07 0.01 -16.04
N ASP A 121 -6.24 -0.09 -15.41
CA ASP A 121 -7.48 -0.41 -16.10
C ASP A 121 -7.80 0.74 -17.05
N GLU A 122 -7.30 0.64 -18.28
CA GLU A 122 -7.83 1.43 -19.37
C GLU A 122 -9.25 0.92 -19.62
N THR A 123 -10.21 1.55 -18.97
CA THR A 123 -11.60 1.55 -19.44
C THR A 123 -11.58 2.18 -20.83
N ARG A 124 -11.33 1.36 -21.85
CA ARG A 124 -11.65 1.71 -23.23
C ARG A 124 -13.17 1.80 -23.33
N ALA A 125 -13.71 2.93 -22.87
CA ALA A 125 -14.97 3.43 -23.36
C ALA A 125 -14.73 3.75 -24.84
N VAL A 126 -14.95 2.75 -25.68
CA VAL A 126 -14.88 2.90 -27.13
C VAL A 126 -15.92 3.96 -27.48
N SER A 127 -15.45 5.14 -27.94
CA SER A 127 -16.35 6.22 -28.33
C SER A 127 -17.28 5.73 -29.44
N GLU A 128 -18.57 6.05 -29.33
CA GLU A 128 -19.59 5.76 -30.35
C GLU A 128 -19.17 6.28 -31.74
N GLN A 129 -18.38 7.36 -31.79
CA GLN A 129 -17.84 7.89 -33.04
C GLN A 129 -16.87 6.93 -33.73
N SER A 130 -16.17 6.06 -32.99
CA SER A 130 -15.32 5.03 -33.59
C SER A 130 -16.12 3.86 -34.18
N LEU A 131 -17.40 3.74 -33.80
CA LEU A 131 -18.34 2.77 -34.37
C LEU A 131 -18.97 3.30 -35.68
N VAL A 132 -18.90 4.60 -35.95
CA VAL A 132 -19.38 5.19 -37.21
C VAL A 132 -18.52 4.71 -38.37
N GLY A 133 -19.11 3.93 -39.27
CA GLY A 133 -18.44 3.35 -40.44
C GLY A 133 -17.86 1.95 -40.23
N GLN A 134 -17.98 1.38 -39.03
CA GLN A 134 -17.67 -0.03 -38.77
C GLN A 134 -18.85 -0.94 -39.15
N ARG A 135 -18.56 -2.19 -39.55
CA ARG A 135 -19.61 -3.18 -39.88
C ARG A 135 -20.13 -3.81 -38.60
N GLY A 136 -21.42 -3.63 -38.31
CA GLY A 136 -22.14 -4.36 -37.26
C GLY A 136 -22.80 -5.63 -37.81
N VAL A 137 -22.87 -6.68 -36.99
CA VAL A 137 -23.67 -7.88 -37.25
C VAL A 137 -24.97 -7.79 -36.45
N LEU A 138 -26.11 -7.79 -37.12
CA LEU A 138 -27.42 -7.84 -36.47
C LEU A 138 -27.75 -9.30 -36.15
N SER A 139 -27.76 -9.66 -34.86
CA SER A 139 -28.04 -11.04 -34.41
C SER A 139 -29.50 -11.31 -34.08
N GLU A 140 -30.31 -10.27 -33.87
CA GLU A 140 -31.73 -10.39 -33.53
C GLU A 140 -32.58 -9.52 -34.44
N GLY A 141 -33.14 -10.13 -35.48
CA GLY A 141 -34.14 -9.51 -36.35
C GLY A 141 -35.27 -10.50 -36.60
N THR A 142 -36.39 -10.35 -35.90
CA THR A 142 -37.63 -11.09 -36.19
C THR A 142 -38.30 -10.45 -37.40
N ALA A 143 -38.26 -11.13 -38.54
CA ALA A 143 -39.02 -10.74 -39.72
C ALA A 143 -40.52 -11.02 -39.47
N GLY A 144 -41.32 -9.95 -39.30
CA GLY A 144 -42.78 -10.03 -39.33
C GLY A 144 -43.28 -9.99 -40.77
N ALA A 145 -44.14 -10.95 -41.12
CA ALA A 145 -44.79 -11.08 -42.43
C ALA A 145 -45.99 -10.12 -42.57
#